data_AF-A0A2E4NK93-F1
#
_entry.id   AF-A0A2E4NK93-F1
#
_cell.length_a   1.000
_cell.length_b   1.000
_cell.length_c   1.000
_cell.angle_alpha   90.00
_cell.angle_beta   90.00
_cell.angle_gamma   90.00
#
_symmetry.space_group_name_H-M   'P 1'
#
loop_
_entity.id
_entity.type
_entity.pdbx_description
1 polymer ?
#
loop_
_entity_poly.entity_id
_entity_poly.type
_entity_poly.pdbx_seq_one_letter_code
_entity_poly.pdbx_strand_id
1 'polypeptide(L)'
;MADADTLQRTEDVTGVWARMQTLLPWQRKTTASDKPASNKGGDDEDDKPSGGWLKNLPLTTLICVAILIMGLGVRIFDPPMVEILRVKTFDLYQRLSPRPTGEYRVGIIDIDEKSLAEVGQWPWPRTTIAKMLDQTHKLGAAVVGFD
;
A
#
# COMPACT_ATOMS: atom_id res chain seq x y z
N MET A 1 -17.03 25.50 -25.45
CA MET A 1 -15.81 26.16 -25.96
C MET A 1 -14.96 26.42 -24.73
N ALA A 2 -14.24 25.38 -24.31
CA ALA A 2 -13.57 25.32 -23.00
C ALA A 2 -12.09 25.68 -23.17
N ASP A 3 -11.65 26.50 -22.24
CA ASP A 3 -10.39 27.22 -22.17
C ASP A 3 -9.19 26.25 -22.05
N ALA A 4 -8.25 26.34 -22.98
CA ALA A 4 -7.07 25.48 -23.07
C ALA A 4 -5.86 26.03 -22.32
N ASP A 5 -6.04 27.05 -21.47
CA ASP A 5 -4.93 27.85 -20.92
C ASP A 5 -4.54 27.47 -19.47
N THR A 6 -5.08 26.37 -18.93
CA THR A 6 -4.87 25.98 -17.52
C THR A 6 -3.86 24.85 -17.27
N LEU A 7 -3.17 24.34 -18.30
CA LEU A 7 -2.23 23.21 -18.17
C LEU A 7 -0.75 23.55 -18.46
N GLN A 8 -0.29 24.77 -18.19
CA GLN A 8 1.13 25.14 -18.35
C GLN A 8 1.82 25.66 -17.07
N ARG A 9 1.30 25.33 -15.89
CA ARG A 9 1.89 25.75 -14.59
C ARG A 9 2.59 24.61 -13.84
N THR A 10 3.44 23.82 -14.49
CA THR A 10 4.15 22.70 -13.83
C THR A 10 5.60 22.50 -14.27
N GLU A 11 6.30 23.54 -14.73
CA GLU A 11 7.70 23.40 -15.18
C GLU A 11 8.60 24.48 -14.57
N ASP A 12 8.83 24.41 -13.26
CA ASP A 12 9.93 25.17 -12.63
C ASP A 12 10.53 24.46 -11.40
N VAL A 13 10.59 23.12 -11.48
CA VAL A 13 11.17 22.28 -10.41
C VAL A 13 12.64 21.92 -10.67
N THR A 14 13.17 22.17 -11.86
CA THR A 14 14.54 21.83 -12.27
C THR A 14 15.60 22.73 -11.65
N GLY A 15 15.29 24.01 -11.38
CA GLY A 15 16.26 24.96 -10.80
C GLY A 15 16.56 24.74 -9.30
N VAL A 16 15.59 24.20 -8.55
CA VAL A 16 15.72 23.98 -7.10
C VAL A 16 16.66 22.81 -6.80
N TRP A 17 16.53 21.71 -7.55
CA TRP A 17 17.40 20.54 -7.41
C TRP A 17 18.87 20.85 -7.78
N ALA A 18 19.10 21.68 -8.79
CA ALA A 18 20.44 22.11 -9.20
C ALA A 18 21.14 22.96 -8.12
N ARG A 19 20.41 23.82 -7.40
CA ARG A 19 20.95 24.64 -6.29
C ARG A 19 21.12 23.85 -4.99
N MET A 20 20.45 22.70 -4.83
CA MET A 20 20.57 21.86 -3.64
C MET A 20 21.82 20.96 -3.68
N GLN A 21 22.31 20.58 -4.88
CA GLN A 21 23.53 19.78 -5.03
C GLN A 21 24.82 20.54 -4.68
N THR A 22 24.81 21.88 -4.68
CA THR A 22 26.00 22.70 -4.39
C THR A 22 26.33 22.87 -2.90
N LEU A 23 25.48 22.37 -1.98
CA LEU A 23 25.66 22.55 -0.54
C LEU A 23 26.14 21.30 0.21
N LEU A 24 26.41 20.20 -0.48
CA LEU A 24 26.84 18.96 0.18
C LEU A 24 28.38 18.87 0.29
N PRO A 25 28.95 18.95 1.51
CA PRO A 25 30.40 19.07 1.74
C PRO A 25 31.22 17.79 1.42
N TRP A 26 30.58 16.72 0.93
CA TRP A 26 31.21 15.43 0.62
C TRP A 26 31.60 15.26 -0.86
N GLN A 27 31.22 16.21 -1.75
CA GLN A 27 31.50 16.14 -3.19
C GLN A 27 32.81 16.83 -3.64
N ARG A 28 33.69 17.23 -2.71
CA ARG A 28 35.01 17.79 -3.07
C ARG A 28 35.95 16.66 -3.49
N LYS A 29 35.98 16.35 -4.79
CA LYS A 29 37.04 15.53 -5.38
C LYS A 29 38.37 16.25 -5.16
N THR A 30 39.32 15.58 -4.53
CA THR A 30 40.69 16.06 -4.33
C THR A 30 41.37 16.15 -5.70
N THR A 31 41.34 17.33 -6.31
CA THR A 31 42.14 17.59 -7.51
C THR A 31 43.60 17.64 -7.09
N ALA A 32 44.31 16.60 -7.51
CA ALA A 32 45.74 16.45 -7.39
C ALA A 32 46.50 17.65 -7.94
N SER A 33 47.19 18.38 -7.07
CA SER A 33 48.43 19.09 -7.39
C SER A 33 49.12 19.52 -6.10
N ASP A 34 49.69 18.55 -5.39
CA ASP A 34 50.88 18.76 -4.55
C ASP A 34 51.44 17.38 -4.19
N LYS A 35 52.43 16.96 -4.97
CA LYS A 35 53.21 15.75 -4.72
C LYS A 35 54.68 16.14 -4.64
N PRO A 36 55.27 16.33 -3.45
CA PRO A 36 56.71 16.26 -3.34
C PRO A 36 57.12 14.79 -3.39
N ALA A 37 58.03 14.49 -4.31
CA ALA A 37 58.67 13.19 -4.40
C ALA A 37 59.43 12.86 -3.10
N SER A 38 59.17 11.70 -2.50
CA SER A 38 60.12 11.01 -1.62
C SER A 38 59.75 9.54 -1.40
N ASN A 39 60.53 8.68 -2.07
CA ASN A 39 61.11 7.41 -1.61
C ASN A 39 60.25 6.15 -1.29
N LYS A 40 60.43 5.16 -2.19
CA LYS A 40 60.51 3.68 -2.08
C LYS A 40 59.80 2.91 -0.95
N GLY A 41 59.04 1.90 -1.39
CA GLY A 41 59.55 0.52 -1.40
C GLY A 41 58.68 -0.50 -0.66
N GLY A 42 58.22 -1.53 -1.39
CA GLY A 42 57.58 -2.75 -0.86
C GLY A 42 56.22 -2.48 -0.20
N ASP A 43 55.20 -3.33 -0.23
CA ASP A 43 55.15 -4.78 -0.31
C ASP A 43 53.78 -5.13 -0.91
N ASP A 44 53.76 -5.95 -1.97
CA ASP A 44 52.52 -6.55 -2.48
C ASP A 44 52.13 -7.68 -1.51
N GLU A 45 51.36 -7.36 -0.47
CA GLU A 45 50.85 -8.33 0.50
C GLU A 45 49.38 -8.63 0.20
N ASP A 46 49.11 -9.92 -0.03
CA ASP A 46 47.82 -10.50 -0.43
C ASP A 46 46.70 -10.19 0.58
N ASP A 47 45.88 -9.17 0.31
CA ASP A 47 44.65 -8.89 1.05
C ASP A 47 43.56 -9.92 0.71
N LYS A 48 43.65 -11.12 1.29
CA LYS A 48 42.49 -12.02 1.41
C LYS A 48 41.41 -11.31 2.22
N PRO A 49 40.17 -11.13 1.73
CA PRO A 49 39.09 -10.60 2.55
C PRO A 49 38.75 -11.64 3.62
N SER A 50 39.35 -11.50 4.79
CA SER A 50 39.01 -12.31 5.95
C SER A 50 37.53 -12.07 6.28
N GLY A 51 36.75 -13.15 6.36
CA GLY A 51 35.32 -13.15 6.67
C GLY A 51 35.01 -12.68 8.10
N GLY A 52 35.31 -11.42 8.38
CA GLY A 52 35.18 -10.78 9.68
C GLY A 52 34.22 -9.60 9.71
N TRP A 53 33.61 -9.21 8.59
CA TRP A 53 32.71 -8.04 8.56
C TRP A 53 31.47 -8.19 9.46
N LEU A 54 31.03 -9.42 9.73
CA LEU A 54 29.92 -9.70 10.64
C LEU A 54 30.33 -9.76 12.13
N LYS A 55 31.63 -9.90 12.44
CA LYS A 55 32.09 -10.12 13.82
C LYS A 55 32.09 -8.85 14.67
N ASN A 56 32.07 -7.68 14.02
CA ASN A 56 32.11 -6.37 14.67
C ASN A 56 30.75 -5.64 14.63
N LEU A 57 29.65 -6.34 14.35
CA LEU A 57 28.33 -5.73 14.41
C LEU A 57 28.05 -5.32 15.86
N PRO A 58 27.67 -4.06 16.11
CA PRO A 58 27.34 -3.64 17.46
C PRO A 58 26.15 -4.48 17.94
N LEU A 59 26.20 -4.91 19.19
CA LEU A 59 25.17 -5.75 19.82
C LEU A 59 23.76 -5.15 19.61
N THR A 60 23.67 -3.82 19.57
CA THR A 60 22.47 -3.06 19.22
C THR A 60 21.88 -3.45 17.86
N THR A 61 22.70 -3.59 16.81
CA THR A 61 22.22 -4.01 15.48
C THR A 61 21.70 -5.44 15.50
N LEU A 62 22.35 -6.35 16.24
CA LEU A 62 21.85 -7.72 16.40
C LEU A 62 20.52 -7.75 17.16
N ILE A 63 20.36 -6.93 18.20
CA ILE A 63 19.09 -6.78 18.93
C ILE A 63 18.00 -6.22 18.01
N CYS A 64 18.29 -5.16 17.24
CA CYS A 64 17.33 -4.59 16.29
C CYS A 64 16.89 -5.59 15.23
N VAL A 65 17.83 -6.35 14.64
CA VAL A 65 17.53 -7.38 13.65
C VAL A 65 16.74 -8.53 14.28
N ALA A 66 17.08 -8.94 15.50
CA ALA A 66 16.33 -9.97 16.22
C ALA A 66 14.88 -9.55 16.50
N ILE A 67 14.65 -8.30 16.91
CA ILE A 67 13.29 -7.75 17.12
C ILE A 67 12.52 -7.70 15.80
N LEU A 68 13.16 -7.29 14.69
CA LEU A 68 12.55 -7.27 13.36
C LEU A 68 12.15 -8.68 12.89
N ILE A 69 13.06 -9.64 13.01
CA ILE A 69 12.80 -11.04 12.64
C ILE A 69 11.71 -11.64 13.54
N MET A 70 11.72 -11.34 14.84
CA MET A 70 10.69 -11.78 15.76
C MET A 70 9.32 -11.19 15.39
N GLY A 71 9.24 -9.89 15.09
CA GLY A 71 8.02 -9.25 14.62
C GLY A 71 7.51 -9.82 13.30
N LEU A 72 8.42 -10.12 12.36
CA LEU A 72 8.09 -10.78 11.10
C LEU A 72 7.59 -12.22 11.33
N GLY A 73 8.20 -12.95 12.27
CA GLY A 73 7.76 -14.28 12.68
C GLY A 73 6.34 -14.24 13.24
N VAL A 74 6.05 -13.34 14.17
CA VAL A 74 4.68 -13.15 14.70
C VAL A 74 3.69 -12.82 13.57
N ARG A 75 4.11 -12.04 12.57
CA ARG A 75 3.28 -11.69 11.42
C ARG A 75 3.01 -12.88 10.48
N ILE A 76 3.98 -13.78 10.30
CA ILE A 76 3.86 -14.95 9.40
C ILE A 76 3.05 -16.06 10.08
N PHE A 77 3.25 -16.27 11.38
CA PHE A 77 2.52 -17.29 12.12
C PHE A 77 1.10 -16.86 12.50
N ASP A 78 0.75 -15.56 12.40
CA ASP A 78 -0.55 -14.93 12.73
C ASP A 78 -1.27 -15.71 13.85
N PRO A 79 -0.69 -15.79 15.07
CA PRO A 79 -1.27 -16.58 16.14
C PRO A 79 -2.67 -16.06 16.48
N PRO A 80 -3.61 -16.92 16.92
CA PRO A 80 -5.02 -16.56 17.07
C PRO A 80 -5.27 -15.36 17.99
N MET A 81 -4.36 -15.07 18.93
CA MET A 81 -4.45 -13.88 19.78
C MET A 81 -4.24 -12.56 19.01
N VAL A 82 -3.37 -12.55 18.00
CA VAL A 82 -3.13 -11.39 17.14
C VAL A 82 -4.30 -11.16 16.19
N GLU A 83 -4.92 -12.23 15.70
CA GLU A 83 -6.13 -12.15 14.89
C GLU A 83 -7.28 -11.51 15.66
N ILE A 84 -7.53 -11.97 16.90
CA ILE A 84 -8.57 -11.40 17.76
C ILE A 84 -8.32 -9.92 18.04
N LEU A 85 -7.07 -9.54 18.32
CA LEU A 85 -6.70 -8.14 18.51
C LEU A 85 -6.95 -7.32 17.24
N ARG A 86 -6.58 -7.84 16.06
CA ARG A 86 -6.80 -7.16 14.78
C ARG A 86 -8.29 -6.91 14.53
N VAL A 87 -9.14 -7.93 14.68
CA VAL A 87 -10.59 -7.79 14.46
C VAL A 87 -11.19 -6.80 15.45
N LYS A 88 -10.83 -6.88 16.74
CA LYS A 88 -11.32 -5.92 17.75
C LYS A 88 -10.84 -4.48 17.50
N THR A 89 -9.59 -4.30 17.08
CA THR A 89 -9.07 -2.97 16.70
C THR A 89 -9.79 -2.43 15.47
N PHE A 90 -10.11 -3.29 14.50
CA PHE A 90 -10.90 -2.91 13.33
C PHE A 90 -12.34 -2.51 13.71
N ASP A 91 -12.98 -3.25 14.60
CA ASP A 91 -14.32 -2.90 15.13
C ASP A 91 -14.29 -1.57 15.88
N LEU A 92 -13.25 -1.33 16.68
CA LEU A 92 -13.07 -0.06 17.38
C LEU A 92 -12.87 1.10 16.39
N TYR A 93 -12.06 0.89 15.35
CA TYR A 93 -11.84 1.88 14.31
C TYR A 93 -13.13 2.21 13.56
N GLN A 94 -13.94 1.20 13.21
CA GLN A 94 -15.25 1.41 12.57
C GLN A 94 -16.26 2.13 13.48
N ARG A 95 -16.20 1.91 14.79
CA ARG A 95 -17.02 2.64 15.77
C ARG A 95 -16.58 4.09 15.95
N LEU A 96 -15.28 4.35 15.94
CA LEU A 96 -14.71 5.69 16.13
C LEU A 96 -14.80 6.53 14.86
N SER A 97 -14.69 5.89 13.69
CA SER A 97 -14.84 6.51 12.38
C SER A 97 -16.02 5.86 11.63
N PRO A 98 -17.26 6.06 12.12
CA PRO A 98 -18.43 5.55 11.42
C PRO A 98 -18.45 6.13 10.02
N ARG A 99 -18.60 5.26 9.02
CA ARG A 99 -18.73 5.70 7.63
C ARG A 99 -19.91 6.69 7.58
N PRO A 100 -19.76 7.86 6.96
CA PRO A 100 -20.89 8.76 6.77
C PRO A 100 -22.00 7.96 6.07
N THR A 101 -23.16 7.88 6.72
CA THR A 101 -24.35 7.27 6.15
C THR A 101 -24.80 8.16 5.00
N GLY A 102 -24.27 7.89 3.81
CA GLY A 102 -24.86 8.42 2.59
C GLY A 102 -26.27 7.87 2.42
N GLU A 103 -27.11 8.55 1.64
CA GLU A 103 -28.34 7.94 1.09
C GLU A 103 -27.94 6.83 0.10
N TYR A 104 -27.46 5.71 0.63
CA TYR A 104 -27.27 4.51 -0.16
C TYR A 104 -28.67 3.90 -0.32
N ARG A 105 -29.35 4.24 -1.41
CA ARG A 105 -30.62 3.62 -1.81
C ARG A 105 -30.37 2.20 -2.32
N VAL A 106 -29.80 1.35 -1.47
CA VAL A 106 -29.63 -0.07 -1.74
C VAL A 106 -30.91 -0.76 -1.27
N GLY A 107 -31.72 -1.21 -2.21
CA GLY A 107 -32.88 -2.06 -1.94
C GLY A 107 -32.49 -3.53 -2.07
N ILE A 108 -32.87 -4.33 -1.09
CA ILE A 108 -32.75 -5.80 -1.15
C ILE A 108 -34.12 -6.34 -1.52
N ILE A 109 -34.17 -7.16 -2.57
CA ILE A 109 -35.38 -7.86 -3.02
C ILE A 109 -35.13 -9.34 -2.73
N ASP A 110 -35.89 -9.89 -1.78
CA ASP A 110 -35.80 -11.31 -1.41
C ASP A 110 -36.94 -12.10 -2.06
N ILE A 111 -36.69 -13.38 -2.32
CA ILE A 111 -37.68 -14.32 -2.82
C ILE A 111 -38.16 -15.17 -1.63
N ASP A 112 -39.21 -14.67 -0.98
CA ASP A 112 -39.81 -15.34 0.17
C ASP A 112 -40.84 -16.41 -0.24
N GLU A 113 -41.24 -17.23 0.72
CA GLU A 113 -42.30 -18.23 0.57
C GLU A 113 -43.61 -17.62 0.04
N LYS A 114 -43.91 -16.37 0.41
CA LYS A 114 -45.08 -15.65 -0.11
C LYS A 114 -44.97 -15.41 -1.62
N SER A 115 -43.80 -14.97 -2.08
CA SER A 115 -43.53 -14.76 -3.50
C SER A 115 -43.54 -16.08 -4.27
N LEU A 116 -43.03 -17.17 -3.68
CA LEU A 116 -43.11 -18.51 -4.27
C LEU A 116 -44.56 -19.03 -4.34
N ALA A 117 -45.39 -18.72 -3.35
CA ALA A 117 -46.80 -19.07 -3.37
C ALA A 117 -47.59 -18.28 -4.45
N GLU A 118 -47.23 -17.01 -4.69
CA GLU A 118 -47.90 -16.16 -5.68
C GLU A 118 -47.43 -16.40 -7.12
N VAL A 119 -46.11 -16.54 -7.32
CA VAL A 119 -45.50 -16.66 -8.66
C VAL A 119 -45.29 -18.12 -9.07
N GLY A 120 -45.17 -19.01 -8.09
CA GLY A 120 -44.88 -20.43 -8.27
C GLY A 120 -43.46 -20.81 -7.81
N GLN A 121 -43.19 -22.11 -7.85
CA GLN A 121 -41.91 -22.67 -7.43
C GLN A 121 -40.75 -22.19 -8.33
N TRP A 122 -39.63 -21.86 -7.71
CA TRP A 122 -38.36 -21.59 -8.41
C TRP A 122 -37.80 -22.86 -9.09
N PRO A 123 -37.09 -22.81 -10.24
CA PRO A 123 -36.63 -21.64 -10.99
C PRO A 123 -37.67 -21.02 -11.90
N TRP A 124 -37.80 -19.70 -11.83
CA TRP A 124 -38.76 -18.96 -12.65
C TRP A 124 -38.29 -18.78 -14.10
N PRO A 125 -39.23 -18.65 -15.06
CA PRO A 125 -38.90 -18.27 -16.42
C PRO A 125 -38.21 -16.91 -16.48
N ARG A 126 -37.27 -16.76 -17.44
CA ARG A 126 -36.53 -15.50 -17.65
C ARG A 126 -37.41 -14.29 -17.91
N THR A 127 -38.62 -14.49 -18.45
CA THR A 127 -39.60 -13.41 -18.67
C THR A 127 -40.08 -12.79 -17.36
N THR A 128 -40.29 -13.61 -16.32
CA THR A 128 -40.67 -13.14 -14.99
C THR A 128 -39.55 -12.33 -14.34
N ILE A 129 -38.32 -12.85 -14.41
CA ILE A 129 -37.13 -12.17 -13.87
C ILE A 129 -36.90 -10.84 -14.60
N ALA A 130 -37.03 -10.81 -15.94
CA ALA A 130 -36.88 -9.59 -16.74
C ALA A 130 -37.92 -8.51 -16.34
N LYS A 131 -39.18 -8.91 -16.10
CA LYS A 131 -40.23 -8.00 -15.66
C LYS A 131 -39.90 -7.39 -14.27
N MET A 132 -39.39 -8.21 -13.35
CA MET A 132 -38.94 -7.73 -12.04
C MET A 132 -37.77 -6.75 -12.17
N LEU A 133 -36.78 -7.08 -13.00
CA LEU A 133 -35.63 -6.22 -13.28
C LEU A 133 -36.07 -4.86 -13.85
N ASP A 134 -36.98 -4.85 -14.82
CA ASP A 134 -37.55 -3.62 -15.39
C ASP A 134 -38.26 -2.76 -14.34
N GLN A 135 -39.00 -3.38 -13.41
CA GLN A 135 -39.65 -2.67 -12.31
C GLN A 135 -38.63 -2.08 -11.34
N THR A 136 -37.60 -2.83 -10.99
CA THR A 136 -36.50 -2.37 -10.12
C THR A 136 -35.75 -1.18 -10.74
N HIS A 137 -35.52 -1.21 -12.05
CA HIS A 137 -34.93 -0.09 -12.79
C HIS A 137 -35.85 1.14 -12.78
N LYS A 138 -37.16 0.96 -12.96
CA LYS A 138 -38.15 2.06 -12.89
C LYS A 138 -38.21 2.70 -11.50
N LEU A 139 -37.88 1.96 -10.45
CA LEU A 139 -37.78 2.47 -9.07
C LEU A 139 -36.46 3.21 -8.79
N GLY A 140 -35.56 3.28 -9.77
CA GLY A 140 -34.33 4.08 -9.69
C GLY A 140 -33.07 3.28 -9.36
N ALA A 141 -33.09 1.95 -9.46
CA ALA A 141 -31.88 1.15 -9.32
C ALA A 141 -30.94 1.39 -10.51
N ALA A 142 -29.71 1.84 -10.23
CA ALA A 142 -28.67 2.04 -11.25
C ALA A 142 -27.95 0.73 -11.62
N VAL A 143 -27.82 -0.18 -10.66
CA VAL A 143 -27.15 -1.48 -10.80
C VAL A 143 -27.97 -2.51 -10.02
N VAL A 144 -28.16 -3.69 -10.60
CA VAL A 144 -28.81 -4.84 -9.96
C VAL A 144 -27.88 -6.03 -10.03
N GLY A 145 -27.62 -6.66 -8.87
CA GLY A 145 -26.88 -7.91 -8.76
C GLY A 145 -27.82 -9.06 -8.43
N PHE A 146 -27.49 -10.25 -8.92
CA PHE A 146 -28.15 -11.50 -8.55
C PHE A 146 -27.16 -12.32 -7.73
N ASP A 147 -27.66 -12.99 -6.69
CA ASP A 147 -26.92 -13.93 -5.84
C ASP A 147 -27.70 -15.25 -5.79
#